data_AF-A0A535W0W5-F1
#
_entry.id   AF-A0A535W0W5-F1
#
_cell.length_a   1.000
_cell.length_b   1.000
_cell.length_c   1.000
_cell.angle_alpha   90.00
_cell.angle_beta   90.00
_cell.angle_gamma   90.00
#
_symmetry.space_group_name_H-M   'P 1'
#
loop_
_entity.id
_entity.type
_entity.pdbx_description
1 polymer ?
#
loop_
_entity_poly.entity_id
_entity_poly.type
_entity_poly.pdbx_seq_one_letter_code
_entity_poly.pdbx_strand_id
1 'polypeptide(L)'
;MDFSLLLQDIPTLLVVILGVPAVLAAYIVGGEYLVRRLPDKNRPQVRPWIWVGPALILVAAYLLIPAILTAIQSLESNNVDVLDPGTWGTNFVGFKNFARQFADFPTGGAWVAIRNNVIFWLIFYTIFTLIFGLILAVLFDRVKYEQFVKSLIFMPMAISSVALGLIWDFMYEYQPPGEPQTGTMNALVTTLFHHDPVSWLQDQWPGESF
;
A
#
# COMPACT_ATOMS: atom_id res chain seq x y z
N MET A 1 25.63 21.45 1.70
CA MET A 1 25.68 20.19 2.47
C MET A 1 26.61 20.40 3.63
N ASP A 2 26.12 20.20 4.84
CA ASP A 2 26.90 20.38 6.06
C ASP A 2 27.91 19.23 6.18
N PHE A 3 29.21 19.51 6.08
CA PHE A 3 30.27 18.48 6.08
C PHE A 3 30.34 17.71 7.42
N SER A 4 29.82 18.33 8.48
CA SER A 4 29.69 17.76 9.82
C SER A 4 28.73 16.56 9.87
N LEU A 5 27.60 16.64 9.15
CA LEU A 5 26.63 15.54 9.02
C LEU A 5 27.24 14.33 8.29
N LEU A 6 28.01 14.57 7.22
CA LEU A 6 28.68 13.50 6.49
C LEU A 6 29.69 12.76 7.37
N LEU A 7 30.47 13.48 8.18
CA LEU A 7 31.44 12.88 9.11
C LEU A 7 30.78 12.07 10.23
N GLN A 8 29.57 12.46 10.66
CA GLN A 8 28.78 11.73 11.65
C GLN A 8 28.22 10.41 11.10
N ASP A 9 27.93 10.33 9.80
CA ASP A 9 27.40 9.14 9.14
C ASP A 9 28.48 8.17 8.65
N ILE A 10 29.76 8.55 8.61
CA ILE A 10 30.87 7.68 8.20
C ILE A 10 30.89 6.34 8.95
N PRO A 11 30.72 6.28 10.29
CA PRO A 11 30.68 5.00 11.01
C PRO A 11 29.53 4.12 10.55
N THR A 12 28.34 4.70 10.35
CA THR A 12 27.16 3.97 9.85
C THR A 12 27.40 3.45 8.45
N LEU A 13 27.96 4.26 7.56
CA LEU A 13 28.32 3.86 6.20
C LEU A 13 29.35 2.73 6.19
N LEU A 14 30.38 2.81 7.04
CA LEU A 14 31.39 1.74 7.17
C LEU A 14 30.77 0.45 7.69
N VAL A 15 29.87 0.53 8.69
CA VAL A 15 29.14 -0.63 9.21
C VAL A 15 28.24 -1.25 8.13
N VAL A 16 27.58 -0.45 7.31
CA VAL A 16 26.75 -0.99 6.22
C VAL A 16 27.62 -1.60 5.13
N ILE A 17 28.66 -0.89 4.67
CA ILE A 17 29.52 -1.30 3.56
C ILE A 17 30.36 -2.53 3.91
N LEU A 18 30.84 -2.65 5.15
CA LEU A 18 31.68 -3.78 5.57
C LEU A 18 30.88 -4.85 6.31
N GLY A 19 29.95 -4.44 7.17
CA GLY A 19 29.16 -5.34 8.01
C GLY A 19 28.16 -6.16 7.20
N VAL A 20 27.44 -5.57 6.24
CA VAL A 20 26.48 -6.34 5.43
C VAL A 20 27.21 -7.44 4.61
N PRO A 21 28.28 -7.15 3.85
CA PRO A 21 29.02 -8.20 3.16
C PRO A 21 29.67 -9.22 4.11
N ALA A 22 30.18 -8.79 5.26
CA ALA A 22 30.77 -9.70 6.24
C ALA A 22 29.73 -10.69 6.80
N VAL A 23 28.53 -10.21 7.15
CA VAL A 23 27.42 -11.06 7.61
C VAL A 23 26.96 -12.00 6.50
N LEU A 24 26.84 -11.51 5.27
CA LEU A 24 26.48 -12.35 4.11
C LEU A 24 27.54 -13.43 3.84
N ALA A 25 28.83 -13.08 3.88
CA ALA A 25 29.92 -14.02 3.70
C ALA A 25 29.96 -15.07 4.83
N ALA A 26 29.80 -14.63 6.08
CA ALA A 26 29.72 -15.52 7.24
C ALA A 26 28.54 -16.49 7.12
N TYR A 27 27.40 -16.01 6.64
CA TYR A 27 26.22 -16.83 6.40
C TYR A 27 26.41 -17.83 5.25
N ILE A 28 27.00 -17.41 4.13
CA ILE A 28 27.30 -18.28 2.98
C ILE A 28 28.29 -19.37 3.39
N VAL A 29 29.44 -18.96 3.95
CA VAL A 29 30.53 -19.88 4.33
C VAL A 29 30.08 -20.78 5.48
N GLY A 30 29.43 -20.22 6.50
CA GLY A 30 28.90 -20.97 7.64
C GLY A 30 27.80 -21.94 7.23
N GLY A 31 26.89 -21.50 6.36
CA GLY A 31 25.82 -22.34 5.80
C GLY A 31 26.37 -23.52 5.00
N GLU A 32 27.33 -23.28 4.10
CA GLU A 32 27.98 -24.37 3.36
C GLU A 32 28.76 -25.32 4.27
N TYR A 33 29.47 -24.77 5.26
CA TYR A 33 30.21 -25.56 6.23
C TYR A 33 29.30 -26.48 7.05
N LEU A 34 28.14 -25.97 7.49
CA LEU A 34 27.10 -26.75 8.18
C LEU A 34 26.53 -27.85 7.28
N VAL A 35 26.21 -27.54 6.02
CA VAL A 35 25.71 -28.55 5.07
C VAL A 35 26.73 -29.66 4.83
N ARG A 36 28.02 -29.34 4.72
CA ARG A 36 29.09 -30.33 4.48
C ARG A 36 29.27 -31.31 5.65
N ARG A 37 28.94 -30.90 6.88
CA ARG A 37 28.98 -31.78 8.07
C ARG A 37 27.83 -32.78 8.14
N LEU A 38 26.76 -32.59 7.38
CA LEU A 38 25.62 -33.50 7.38
C LEU A 38 25.91 -34.76 6.53
N PRO A 39 25.27 -35.91 6.84
CA PRO A 39 25.35 -37.13 6.03
C PRO A 39 24.93 -36.87 4.58
N ASP A 40 25.61 -37.48 3.60
CA ASP A 40 25.37 -37.24 2.16
C ASP A 40 23.91 -37.38 1.74
N LYS A 41 23.16 -38.26 2.41
CA LYS A 41 21.73 -38.48 2.17
C LYS A 41 20.84 -37.28 2.51
N ASN A 42 21.23 -36.45 3.48
CA ASN A 42 20.41 -35.34 4.00
C ASN A 42 20.81 -33.97 3.43
N ARG A 43 22.03 -33.85 2.89
CA ARG A 43 22.54 -32.63 2.25
C ARG A 43 21.58 -32.00 1.22
N PRO A 44 21.00 -32.77 0.27
CA PRO A 44 20.12 -32.16 -0.74
C PRO A 44 18.81 -31.62 -0.14
N GLN A 45 18.36 -32.16 0.99
CA GLN A 45 17.12 -31.72 1.64
C GLN A 45 17.32 -30.48 2.52
N VAL A 46 18.45 -30.37 3.22
CA VAL A 46 18.69 -29.27 4.18
C VAL A 46 19.23 -28.00 3.50
N ARG A 47 19.97 -28.15 2.40
CA ARG A 47 20.60 -27.03 1.70
C ARG A 47 19.60 -25.92 1.30
N PRO A 48 18.42 -26.21 0.71
CA PRO A 48 17.46 -25.16 0.35
C PRO A 48 16.92 -24.39 1.58
N TRP A 49 16.66 -25.08 2.69
CA TRP A 49 16.11 -24.46 3.90
C TRP A 49 17.08 -23.52 4.58
N ILE A 50 18.39 -23.80 4.52
CA ILE A 50 19.39 -22.85 4.99
C ILE A 50 19.26 -21.58 4.18
N TRP A 51 19.36 -21.66 2.84
CA TRP A 51 19.32 -20.48 1.95
C TRP A 51 18.04 -19.65 2.06
N VAL A 52 16.89 -20.31 2.18
CA VAL A 52 15.58 -19.66 2.28
C VAL A 52 15.27 -19.19 3.71
N GLY A 53 16.00 -19.70 4.71
CA GLY A 53 15.80 -19.43 6.14
C GLY A 53 15.73 -17.95 6.51
N PRO A 54 16.70 -17.09 6.15
CA PRO A 54 16.65 -15.67 6.48
C PRO A 54 15.45 -14.95 5.86
N ALA A 55 15.09 -15.29 4.62
CA ALA A 55 13.91 -14.73 3.98
C ALA A 55 12.63 -15.15 4.73
N LEU A 56 12.52 -16.41 5.15
CA LEU A 56 11.39 -16.89 5.95
C LEU A 56 11.33 -16.23 7.32
N ILE A 57 12.47 -15.98 7.97
CA ILE A 57 12.53 -15.26 9.25
C ILE A 57 11.99 -13.84 9.08
N LEU A 58 12.41 -13.14 8.02
CA LEU A 58 11.92 -11.78 7.74
C LEU A 58 10.42 -11.78 7.41
N VAL A 59 9.96 -12.71 6.58
CA VAL A 59 8.52 -12.87 6.28
C VAL A 59 7.74 -13.20 7.55
N ALA A 60 8.23 -14.08 8.41
CA ALA A 60 7.58 -14.40 9.66
C ALA A 60 7.53 -13.18 10.59
N ALA A 61 8.63 -12.48 10.77
CA ALA A 61 8.74 -11.34 11.68
C ALA A 61 7.92 -10.12 11.26
N TYR A 62 7.92 -9.79 9.96
CA TYR A 62 7.32 -8.55 9.47
C TYR A 62 5.96 -8.72 8.80
N LEU A 63 5.58 -9.94 8.40
CA LEU A 63 4.28 -10.21 7.79
C LEU A 63 3.42 -11.12 8.67
N LEU A 64 3.90 -12.32 9.00
CA LEU A 64 3.05 -13.32 9.68
C LEU A 64 2.76 -12.95 11.14
N ILE A 65 3.77 -12.54 11.91
CA ILE A 65 3.59 -12.17 13.32
C ILE A 65 2.62 -10.98 13.42
N PRO A 66 2.82 -9.84 12.73
CA PRO A 66 1.87 -8.73 12.77
C PRO A 66 0.47 -9.14 12.30
N ALA A 67 0.34 -9.96 11.25
CA ALA A 67 -0.96 -10.43 10.78
C ALA A 67 -1.69 -11.28 11.83
N ILE A 68 -0.98 -12.20 12.50
CA ILE A 68 -1.54 -13.02 13.58
C ILE A 68 -1.94 -12.15 14.77
N LEU A 69 -1.09 -11.19 15.16
CA LEU A 69 -1.39 -10.25 16.25
C LEU A 69 -2.64 -9.42 15.94
N THR A 70 -2.76 -8.88 14.71
CA THR A 70 -3.97 -8.18 14.26
C THR A 70 -5.19 -9.09 14.25
N ALA A 71 -5.04 -10.35 13.85
CA ALA A 71 -6.14 -11.32 13.89
C ALA A 71 -6.61 -11.61 15.32
N ILE A 72 -5.68 -11.79 16.27
CA ILE A 72 -6.01 -11.95 17.69
C ILE A 72 -6.67 -10.67 18.23
N GLN A 73 -6.09 -9.50 17.93
CA GLN A 73 -6.61 -8.20 18.36
C GLN A 73 -8.01 -7.93 17.80
N SER A 74 -8.36 -8.46 16.62
CA SER A 74 -9.72 -8.35 16.06
C SER A 74 -10.79 -9.04 16.92
N LEU A 75 -10.41 -10.01 17.75
CA LEU A 75 -11.27 -10.74 18.68
C LEU A 75 -11.27 -10.16 20.10
N GLU A 76 -10.43 -9.16 20.34
CA GLU A 76 -10.30 -8.46 21.62
C GLU A 76 -11.04 -7.12 21.59
N SER A 77 -11.53 -6.67 22.74
CA SER A 77 -12.10 -5.34 22.89
C SER A 77 -10.97 -4.38 23.22
N ASN A 78 -10.54 -3.58 22.24
CA ASN A 78 -9.67 -2.45 22.49
C ASN A 78 -10.54 -1.26 22.93
N ASN A 79 -11.05 -1.30 24.17
CA ASN A 79 -11.55 -0.06 24.79
C ASN A 79 -10.33 0.76 25.20
N VAL A 80 -9.63 1.32 24.20
CA VAL A 80 -8.65 2.36 24.43
C VAL A 80 -9.47 3.63 24.60
N ASP A 81 -9.87 3.92 25.84
CA ASP A 81 -10.30 5.26 26.15
C ASP A 81 -9.08 6.17 25.91
N VAL A 82 -9.16 7.01 24.88
CA VAL A 82 -8.08 7.94 24.50
C VAL A 82 -7.72 8.89 25.66
N LEU A 83 -8.61 8.99 26.65
CA LEU A 83 -8.49 9.81 27.85
C LEU A 83 -7.89 9.07 29.06
N ASP A 84 -7.78 7.73 29.04
CA ASP A 84 -7.22 6.96 30.15
C ASP A 84 -6.29 5.82 29.65
N PRO A 85 -5.00 6.11 29.39
CA PRO A 85 -4.02 5.15 28.87
C PRO A 85 -3.64 4.03 29.85
N GLY A 86 -4.23 3.97 31.04
CA GLY A 86 -3.88 3.01 32.10
C GLY A 86 -4.63 1.68 32.02
N THR A 87 -5.71 1.59 31.25
CA THR A 87 -6.57 0.39 31.23
C THR A 87 -6.27 -0.48 30.03
N TRP A 88 -5.11 -1.15 30.03
CA TRP A 88 -4.76 -2.20 29.06
C TRP A 88 -5.53 -3.49 29.34
N GLY A 89 -6.86 -3.41 29.37
CA GLY A 89 -7.73 -4.57 29.56
C GLY A 89 -8.13 -5.14 28.21
N THR A 90 -7.35 -6.08 27.66
CA THR A 90 -7.79 -6.88 26.51
C THR A 90 -8.83 -7.89 26.96
N ASN A 91 -10.10 -7.48 26.98
CA ASN A 91 -11.18 -8.41 27.19
C ASN A 91 -11.43 -9.17 25.89
N PHE A 92 -11.23 -10.48 25.90
CA PHE A 92 -11.57 -11.34 24.75
C PHE A 92 -13.10 -11.30 24.53
N VAL A 93 -13.53 -10.68 23.43
CA VAL A 93 -14.95 -10.52 23.07
C VAL A 93 -15.38 -11.46 21.95
N GLY A 94 -14.47 -12.28 21.43
CA GLY A 94 -14.71 -13.23 20.35
C GLY A 94 -15.21 -12.51 19.10
N PHE A 95 -16.28 -13.02 18.50
CA PHE A 95 -16.82 -12.50 17.23
C PHE A 95 -17.74 -11.27 17.36
N LYS A 96 -17.88 -10.67 18.56
CA LYS A 96 -18.77 -9.52 18.76
C LYS A 96 -18.39 -8.31 17.90
N ASN A 97 -17.10 -8.09 17.66
CA ASN A 97 -16.62 -7.01 16.80
C ASN A 97 -17.10 -7.18 15.36
N PHE A 98 -17.01 -8.40 14.82
CA PHE A 98 -17.53 -8.74 13.49
C PHE A 98 -19.05 -8.61 13.44
N ALA A 99 -19.77 -9.13 14.45
CA ALA A 99 -21.23 -9.01 14.51
C ALA A 99 -21.68 -7.55 14.50
N ARG A 100 -21.00 -6.66 15.24
CA ARG A 100 -21.27 -5.21 15.22
C ARG A 100 -21.02 -4.61 13.83
N GLN A 101 -19.90 -4.95 13.19
CA GLN A 101 -19.55 -4.41 11.87
C GLN A 101 -20.48 -4.89 10.74
N PHE A 102 -21.03 -6.09 10.87
CA PHE A 102 -21.96 -6.67 9.90
C PHE A 102 -23.44 -6.43 10.21
N ALA A 103 -23.77 -5.90 11.38
CA ALA A 103 -25.16 -5.67 11.81
C ALA A 103 -25.91 -4.69 10.89
N ASP A 104 -25.21 -3.68 10.36
CA ASP A 104 -25.81 -2.61 9.55
C ASP A 104 -25.98 -3.00 8.07
N PHE A 105 -26.31 -4.26 7.80
CA PHE A 105 -26.58 -4.73 6.44
C PHE A 105 -27.81 -4.03 5.83
N PRO A 106 -27.78 -3.63 4.54
CA PRO A 106 -26.66 -3.66 3.59
C PRO A 106 -25.96 -2.30 3.39
N THR A 107 -26.41 -1.25 4.07
CA THR A 107 -26.06 0.14 3.74
C THR A 107 -25.17 0.84 4.77
N GLY A 108 -24.87 0.21 5.90
CA GLY A 108 -24.00 0.77 6.94
C GLY A 108 -22.79 -0.11 7.26
N GLY A 109 -21.90 0.42 8.11
CA GLY A 109 -20.73 -0.29 8.61
C GLY A 109 -19.82 -0.86 7.52
N ALA A 110 -19.42 -2.12 7.67
CA ALA A 110 -18.51 -2.80 6.75
C ALA A 110 -19.07 -2.99 5.33
N TRP A 111 -20.39 -2.97 5.15
CA TRP A 111 -21.02 -3.26 3.87
C TRP A 111 -20.77 -2.19 2.80
N VAL A 112 -20.65 -0.93 3.20
CA VAL A 112 -20.28 0.15 2.28
C VAL A 112 -18.87 -0.07 1.74
N ALA A 113 -17.92 -0.37 2.62
CA ALA A 113 -16.55 -0.65 2.23
C ALA A 113 -16.45 -1.90 1.35
N ILE A 114 -17.15 -2.99 1.70
CA ILE A 114 -17.17 -4.22 0.92
C ILE A 114 -17.77 -3.97 -0.46
N ARG A 115 -18.94 -3.31 -0.54
CA ARG A 115 -19.58 -2.97 -1.81
C ARG A 115 -18.65 -2.15 -2.68
N ASN A 116 -18.04 -1.12 -2.13
CA ASN A 116 -17.19 -0.23 -2.91
C ASN A 116 -15.92 -0.95 -3.40
N ASN A 117 -15.28 -1.76 -2.55
CA ASN A 117 -14.10 -2.55 -2.95
C ASN A 117 -14.45 -3.65 -3.95
N VAL A 118 -15.54 -4.40 -3.76
CA VAL A 118 -15.90 -5.49 -4.67
C VAL A 118 -16.42 -4.95 -6.00
N ILE A 119 -17.36 -4.01 -5.97
CA ILE A 119 -18.00 -3.52 -7.19
C ILE A 119 -17.04 -2.57 -7.92
N PHE A 120 -16.66 -1.44 -7.30
CA PHE A 120 -15.89 -0.42 -8.02
C PHE A 120 -14.43 -0.84 -8.22
N TRP A 121 -13.77 -1.38 -7.20
CA TRP A 121 -12.34 -1.66 -7.28
C TRP A 121 -12.03 -3.01 -7.93
N LEU A 122 -12.62 -4.11 -7.45
CA LEU A 122 -12.31 -5.44 -7.95
C LEU A 122 -12.95 -5.69 -9.32
N ILE A 123 -14.23 -5.35 -9.51
CA ILE A 123 -14.93 -5.62 -10.78
C ILE A 123 -14.65 -4.51 -11.79
N PHE A 124 -15.15 -3.29 -11.54
CA PHE A 124 -15.09 -2.23 -12.55
C PHE A 124 -13.67 -1.81 -12.89
N TYR A 125 -12.87 -1.44 -11.89
CA TYR A 125 -11.51 -0.95 -12.13
C TYR A 125 -10.60 -2.02 -12.74
N THR A 126 -10.63 -3.26 -12.25
CA THR A 126 -9.82 -4.35 -12.83
C THR A 126 -10.23 -4.66 -14.27
N ILE A 127 -11.53 -4.77 -14.57
CA ILE A 127 -11.99 -5.04 -15.94
C ILE A 127 -11.59 -3.90 -16.86
N PHE A 128 -11.81 -2.65 -16.45
CA PHE A 128 -11.48 -1.49 -17.24
C PHE A 128 -9.99 -1.41 -17.53
N THR A 129 -9.14 -1.55 -16.51
CA THR A 129 -7.67 -1.51 -16.68
C THR A 129 -7.15 -2.66 -17.55
N LEU A 130 -7.69 -3.87 -17.40
CA LEU A 130 -7.32 -5.01 -18.25
C LEU A 130 -7.72 -4.79 -19.71
N ILE A 131 -8.96 -4.34 -19.95
CA ILE A 131 -9.46 -4.08 -21.31
C ILE A 131 -8.66 -2.96 -21.97
N PHE A 132 -8.50 -1.81 -21.29
CA PHE A 132 -7.74 -0.69 -21.83
C PHE A 132 -6.26 -1.05 -22.02
N GLY A 133 -5.65 -1.72 -21.05
CA GLY A 133 -4.27 -2.20 -21.16
C GLY A 133 -4.07 -3.12 -22.36
N LEU A 134 -4.98 -4.06 -22.58
CA LEU A 134 -4.94 -4.97 -23.73
C LEU A 134 -5.15 -4.24 -25.06
N ILE A 135 -6.13 -3.33 -25.13
CA ILE A 135 -6.37 -2.53 -26.33
C ILE A 135 -5.12 -1.73 -26.71
N LEU A 136 -4.54 -1.02 -25.74
CA LEU A 136 -3.32 -0.23 -25.98
C LEU A 136 -2.14 -1.13 -26.37
N ALA A 137 -1.96 -2.27 -25.71
CA ALA A 137 -0.90 -3.21 -26.04
C ALA A 137 -1.01 -3.70 -27.49
N VAL A 138 -2.20 -4.13 -27.92
CA VAL A 138 -2.44 -4.63 -29.29
C VAL A 138 -2.30 -3.51 -30.34
N LEU A 139 -2.77 -2.30 -30.02
CA LEU A 139 -2.69 -1.16 -30.95
C LEU A 139 -1.25 -0.74 -31.21
N PHE A 140 -0.42 -0.69 -30.16
CA PHE A 140 0.96 -0.23 -30.28
C PHE A 140 1.94 -1.29 -30.77
N ASP A 141 1.61 -2.58 -30.67
CA ASP A 141 2.42 -3.70 -31.17
C ASP A 141 2.68 -3.62 -32.69
N ARG A 142 1.82 -2.91 -33.44
CA ARG A 142 1.95 -2.78 -34.90
C ARG A 142 2.65 -1.52 -35.37
N VAL A 143 3.18 -0.71 -34.47
CA VAL A 143 3.70 0.63 -34.76
C VAL A 143 5.23 0.64 -34.77
N LYS A 144 5.85 1.23 -35.81
CA LYS A 144 7.32 1.26 -35.93
C LYS A 144 8.05 1.97 -34.78
N TYR A 145 7.36 2.85 -34.05
CA TYR A 145 7.86 3.60 -32.89
C TYR A 145 7.29 3.08 -31.56
N GLU A 146 6.87 1.82 -31.52
CA GLU A 146 6.33 1.12 -30.34
C GLU A 146 7.15 1.36 -29.07
N GLN A 147 8.48 1.26 -29.13
CA GLN A 147 9.36 1.41 -27.96
C GLN A 147 9.20 2.78 -27.28
N PHE A 148 9.06 3.85 -28.07
CA PHE A 148 8.86 5.19 -27.54
C PHE A 148 7.48 5.35 -26.91
N VAL A 149 6.43 4.84 -27.57
CA VAL A 149 5.06 4.91 -27.04
C VAL A 149 4.90 4.09 -25.77
N LYS A 150 5.43 2.86 -25.74
CA LYS A 150 5.43 2.02 -24.54
C LYS A 150 6.14 2.74 -23.39
N SER A 151 7.24 3.42 -23.67
CA SER A 151 7.97 4.19 -22.66
C SER A 151 7.13 5.36 -22.10
N LEU A 152 6.40 6.11 -22.95
CA LEU A 152 5.50 7.19 -22.52
C LEU A 152 4.32 6.69 -21.67
N ILE A 153 3.66 5.61 -22.07
CA ILE A 153 2.50 5.08 -21.32
C ILE A 153 2.92 4.46 -19.99
N PHE A 154 4.15 3.95 -19.88
CA PHE A 154 4.69 3.36 -18.66
C PHE A 154 5.41 4.39 -17.76
N MET A 155 5.77 5.56 -18.28
CA MET A 155 6.42 6.64 -17.54
C MET A 155 5.67 7.03 -16.24
N PRO A 156 4.33 7.12 -16.21
CA PRO A 156 3.61 7.46 -14.99
C PRO A 156 3.76 6.45 -13.85
N MET A 157 4.12 5.19 -14.13
CA MET A 157 4.35 4.20 -13.08
C MET A 157 5.54 4.55 -12.17
N ALA A 158 6.41 5.46 -12.60
CA ALA A 158 7.51 5.97 -11.78
C ALA A 158 7.07 7.05 -10.78
N ILE A 159 5.85 7.58 -10.91
CA ILE A 159 5.32 8.61 -9.99
C ILE A 159 4.98 7.95 -8.65
N SER A 160 5.40 8.57 -7.55
CA SER A 160 5.07 8.12 -6.20
C SER A 160 3.57 8.21 -5.94
N SER A 161 3.00 7.25 -5.21
CA SER A 161 1.58 7.27 -4.82
C SER A 161 1.20 8.54 -4.04
N VAL A 162 2.13 9.10 -3.26
CA VAL A 162 1.93 10.36 -2.53
C VAL A 162 1.82 11.54 -3.50
N ALA A 163 2.72 11.60 -4.48
CA ALA A 163 2.68 12.65 -5.50
C ALA A 163 1.43 12.54 -6.37
N LEU A 164 1.03 11.32 -6.74
CA LEU A 164 -0.21 11.06 -7.47
C LEU A 164 -1.43 11.55 -6.68
N GLY A 165 -1.48 11.30 -5.37
CA GLY A 165 -2.54 11.81 -4.49
C GLY A 165 -2.61 13.33 -4.50
N LEU A 166 -1.46 14.01 -4.38
CA LEU A 166 -1.40 15.48 -4.41
C LEU A 166 -1.84 16.08 -5.76
N ILE A 167 -1.46 15.44 -6.88
CA ILE A 167 -1.90 15.89 -8.22
C ILE A 167 -3.43 15.86 -8.31
N TRP A 168 -4.05 14.76 -7.88
CA TRP A 168 -5.51 14.64 -7.90
C TRP A 168 -6.20 15.58 -6.91
N ASP A 169 -5.60 15.81 -5.74
CA ASP A 169 -6.11 16.78 -4.77
C ASP A 169 -6.18 18.20 -5.38
N PHE A 170 -5.10 18.65 -6.04
CA PHE A 170 -5.12 19.90 -6.79
C PHE A 170 -6.11 19.90 -7.96
N MET A 171 -6.28 18.77 -8.66
CA MET A 171 -7.26 18.70 -9.75
C MET A 171 -8.70 18.87 -9.26
N TYR A 172 -9.00 18.36 -8.06
CA TYR A 172 -10.33 18.39 -7.42
C TYR A 172 -10.51 19.54 -6.43
N GLU A 173 -9.54 20.44 -6.31
CA GLU A 173 -9.59 21.55 -5.37
C GLU A 173 -10.84 22.41 -5.61
N TYR A 174 -11.53 22.69 -4.51
CA TYR A 174 -12.77 23.45 -4.49
C TYR A 174 -12.53 24.85 -3.95
N GLN A 175 -13.01 25.85 -4.68
CA GLN A 175 -13.10 27.23 -4.20
C GLN A 175 -14.57 27.67 -4.18
N PRO A 176 -14.99 28.50 -3.20
CA PRO A 176 -16.37 28.98 -3.11
C PRO A 176 -16.88 29.70 -4.37
N PRO A 177 -18.20 29.73 -4.61
CA PRO A 177 -18.78 30.47 -5.74
C PRO A 177 -18.39 31.95 -5.68
N GLY A 178 -17.89 32.49 -6.79
CA GLY A 178 -17.41 33.87 -6.90
C GLY A 178 -15.89 34.03 -6.79
N GLU A 179 -15.17 33.01 -6.31
CA GLU A 179 -13.71 32.97 -6.33
C GLU A 179 -13.19 32.24 -7.60
N PRO A 180 -12.02 32.64 -8.14
CA PRO A 180 -11.39 31.94 -9.25
C PRO A 180 -11.06 30.48 -8.88
N GLN A 181 -11.57 29.53 -9.66
CA GLN A 181 -11.33 28.12 -9.43
C GLN A 181 -9.89 27.73 -9.80
N THR A 182 -9.14 27.18 -8.85
CA THR A 182 -7.78 26.66 -9.06
C THR A 182 -7.79 25.21 -9.54
N GLY A 183 -8.76 24.42 -9.08
CA GLY A 183 -8.94 23.03 -9.48
C GLY A 183 -9.36 22.89 -10.93
N THR A 184 -8.64 22.06 -11.70
CA THR A 184 -8.88 21.90 -13.13
C THR A 184 -10.31 21.41 -13.43
N MET A 185 -10.85 20.50 -12.61
CA MET A 185 -12.22 20.01 -12.78
C MET A 185 -13.27 21.11 -12.59
N ASN A 186 -13.16 21.88 -11.50
CA ASN A 186 -14.08 22.99 -11.24
C ASN A 186 -13.91 24.15 -12.24
N ALA A 187 -12.69 24.41 -12.69
CA ALA A 187 -12.44 25.36 -13.77
C ALA A 187 -13.15 24.93 -15.06
N LEU A 188 -13.08 23.65 -15.45
CA LEU A 188 -13.79 23.15 -16.63
C LEU A 188 -15.32 23.25 -16.48
N VAL A 189 -15.85 22.92 -15.30
CA VAL A 189 -17.30 22.92 -15.03
C VAL A 189 -17.87 24.34 -15.02
N THR A 190 -17.20 25.27 -14.35
CA THR A 190 -17.62 26.67 -14.27
C THR A 190 -17.45 27.40 -15.59
N THR A 191 -16.36 27.15 -16.34
CA THR A 191 -16.09 27.88 -17.60
C THR A 191 -16.83 27.31 -18.81
N LEU A 192 -16.90 25.98 -18.95
CA LEU A 192 -17.55 25.36 -20.12
C LEU A 192 -19.04 25.16 -19.90
N PHE A 193 -19.44 24.73 -18.70
CA PHE A 193 -20.82 24.35 -18.40
C PHE A 193 -21.59 25.41 -17.60
N HIS A 194 -20.95 26.51 -17.19
CA HIS A 194 -21.56 27.61 -16.41
C HIS A 194 -22.31 27.13 -15.17
N HIS A 195 -21.84 26.04 -14.58
CA HIS A 195 -22.42 25.45 -13.37
C HIS A 195 -21.67 25.93 -12.13
N ASP A 196 -22.34 25.94 -10.98
CA ASP A 196 -21.69 26.24 -9.70
C ASP A 196 -20.56 25.24 -9.39
N PRO A 197 -19.49 25.68 -8.70
CA PRO A 197 -18.40 24.80 -8.29
C PRO A 197 -18.89 23.61 -7.45
N VAL A 198 -18.31 22.43 -7.69
CA VAL A 198 -18.67 21.18 -7.01
C VAL A 198 -17.55 20.75 -6.07
N SER A 199 -17.91 20.32 -4.86
CA SER A 199 -16.94 19.77 -3.90
C SER A 199 -16.78 18.26 -4.10
N TRP A 200 -15.97 17.87 -5.09
CA TRP A 200 -15.77 16.48 -5.53
C TRP A 200 -15.31 15.50 -4.45
N LEU A 201 -14.51 15.97 -3.50
CA LEU A 201 -13.94 15.14 -2.43
C LEU A 201 -14.86 15.00 -1.21
N GLN A 202 -15.93 15.78 -1.16
CA GLN A 202 -16.94 15.68 -0.09
C GLN A 202 -18.11 14.86 -0.59
N ASP A 203 -18.60 13.96 0.26
CA ASP A 203 -19.81 13.21 -0.06
C ASP A 203 -21.02 14.16 -0.01
N GLN A 204 -21.64 14.39 -1.16
CA GLN A 204 -22.83 15.22 -1.31
C GLN A 204 -24.11 14.39 -1.56
N TRP A 205 -24.04 13.06 -1.39
CA TRP A 205 -25.09 12.11 -1.78
C TRP A 205 -26.03 11.67 -0.63
N PRO A 206 -27.36 11.78 -0.79
CA PRO A 206 -28.16 12.99 -0.64
C PRO A 206 -28.75 13.15 0.77
N GLY A 207 -28.80 14.39 1.28
CA GLY A 207 -30.01 14.85 1.96
C GLY A 207 -30.04 15.02 3.48
N GLU A 208 -28.91 15.22 4.18
CA GLU A 208 -29.00 15.90 5.49
C GLU A 208 -28.19 17.19 5.45
N SER A 209 -28.95 18.30 5.38
CA SER A 209 -28.54 19.59 5.90
C SER A 209 -27.81 19.41 7.23
N PHE A 210 -26.60 19.93 7.31
CA PHE A 210 -25.97 20.27 8.58
C PHE A 210 -26.90 21.13 9.46
#